data_AF-A0A2V9Q311-F1
#
_entry.id   AF-A0A2V9Q311-F1
#
_cell.length_a   1.000
_cell.length_b   1.000
_cell.length_c   1.000
_cell.angle_alpha   90.00
_cell.angle_beta   90.00
_cell.angle_gamma   90.00
#
_symmetry.space_group_name_H-M   'P 1'
#
loop_
_entity.id
_entity.type
_entity.pdbx_description
1 polymer ?
#
loop_
_entity_poly.entity_id
_entity_poly.type
_entity_poly.pdbx_seq_one_letter_code
_entity_poly.pdbx_strand_id
1 'polypeptide(L)'
;MSTSEKKIAANRRNGKKAPGPKDTCATRFNAVQHGLLAKGMTELDDRKAYGEILRCLNQGDMEELNKFLRERMALLIVRLRRAPLLEAECITGALHPPKYDETQNLLSMTSFRGPLVEPGQPARIREGDFNCLLKLQRYETGLENM
;
A
#
# COMPACT_ATOMS: atom_id res chain seq x y z
N MET A 1 41.68 23.27 1.83
CA MET A 1 41.93 24.05 0.59
C MET A 1 41.02 25.27 0.60
N SER A 2 41.58 26.48 0.63
CA SER A 2 40.81 27.73 0.62
C SER A 2 40.52 28.17 -0.82
N THR A 3 39.26 28.41 -1.15
CA THR A 3 38.82 28.89 -2.47
C THR A 3 39.05 30.40 -2.59
N SER A 4 39.78 30.83 -3.62
CA SER A 4 40.01 32.25 -3.92
C SER A 4 38.71 33.03 -4.08
N GLU A 5 38.68 34.27 -3.58
CA GLU A 5 37.55 35.21 -3.72
C GLU A 5 37.10 35.40 -5.17
N LYS A 6 38.05 35.39 -6.12
CA LYS A 6 37.76 35.46 -7.56
C LYS A 6 36.88 34.29 -8.03
N LYS A 7 37.13 33.09 -7.50
CA LYS A 7 36.36 31.88 -7.81
C LYS A 7 34.95 31.96 -7.24
N ILE A 8 34.80 32.50 -6.03
CA ILE A 8 33.50 32.71 -5.38
C ILE A 8 32.66 33.73 -6.17
N ALA A 9 33.26 34.85 -6.58
CA ALA A 9 32.58 35.88 -7.37
C ALA A 9 32.13 35.35 -8.75
N ALA A 10 32.97 34.55 -9.41
CA ALA A 10 32.63 33.91 -10.68
C ALA A 10 31.44 32.92 -10.53
N ASN A 11 31.46 32.08 -9.49
CA ASN A 11 30.37 31.12 -9.23
C ASN A 11 29.03 31.82 -8.96
N ARG A 12 29.03 32.91 -8.19
CA ARG A 12 27.81 33.71 -7.95
C ARG A 12 27.25 34.31 -9.24
N ARG A 13 28.11 34.80 -10.14
CA ARG A 13 27.69 35.34 -11.44
C ARG A 13 27.13 34.24 -12.35
N ASN A 14 27.76 33.06 -12.35
CA ASN A 14 27.35 31.94 -13.20
C ASN A 14 26.04 31.28 -12.72
N GLY A 15 25.82 31.19 -11.41
CA GLY A 15 24.58 30.64 -10.84
C GLY A 15 23.33 31.39 -11.26
N LYS A 16 23.44 32.69 -11.58
CA LYS A 16 22.32 33.50 -12.07
C LYS A 16 21.98 33.27 -13.55
N LYS A 17 22.87 32.64 -14.33
CA LYS A 17 22.70 32.43 -15.78
C LYS A 17 21.92 31.16 -16.13
N ALA A 18 21.80 30.23 -15.19
CA ALA A 18 21.11 28.96 -15.38
C ALA A 18 20.18 28.72 -14.17
N PRO A 19 18.91 29.16 -14.22
CA PRO A 19 17.96 29.04 -13.11
C PRO A 19 17.51 27.60 -12.82
N GLY A 20 18.20 26.60 -13.36
CA GLY A 20 17.76 25.20 -13.36
C GLY A 20 16.65 24.94 -14.39
N PRO A 21 16.30 23.66 -14.61
CA PRO A 21 15.20 23.29 -15.49
C PRO A 21 13.88 23.81 -14.91
N LYS A 22 13.04 24.44 -15.74
CA LYS A 22 11.69 24.88 -15.34
C LYS A 22 10.71 23.71 -15.16
N ASP A 23 10.96 22.62 -15.85
CA ASP A 23 10.22 21.37 -15.77
C ASP A 23 11.20 20.23 -15.53
N THR A 24 11.04 19.54 -14.41
CA THR A 24 11.87 18.41 -13.98
C THR A 24 11.10 17.09 -14.05
N CYS A 25 9.89 17.06 -14.64
CA CYS A 25 9.07 15.85 -14.68
C CYS A 25 9.77 14.68 -15.38
N ALA A 26 10.56 14.96 -16.42
CA ALA A 26 11.36 13.96 -17.13
C ALA A 26 12.64 13.57 -16.36
N THR A 27 13.23 14.49 -15.61
CA THR A 27 14.54 14.29 -14.95
C THR A 27 14.44 13.86 -13.49
N ARG A 28 13.26 13.92 -12.86
CA ARG A 28 13.07 13.54 -11.45
C ARG A 28 13.37 12.07 -11.17
N PHE A 29 13.20 11.21 -12.19
CA PHE A 29 13.51 9.79 -12.11
C PHE A 29 14.92 9.45 -12.54
N ASN A 30 15.78 10.42 -12.89
CA ASN A 30 17.15 10.14 -13.36
C ASN A 30 17.96 9.35 -12.33
N ALA A 31 17.75 9.59 -11.03
CA ALA A 31 18.39 8.81 -9.98
C ALA A 31 17.91 7.35 -9.93
N VAL A 32 16.64 7.10 -10.26
CA VAL A 32 16.07 5.75 -10.39
C VAL A 32 16.58 5.08 -11.68
N GLN A 33 16.46 5.76 -12.82
CA GLN A 33 16.84 5.27 -14.15
C GLN A 33 18.33 4.96 -14.27
N HIS A 34 19.20 5.78 -13.66
CA HIS A 34 20.64 5.57 -13.67
C HIS A 34 21.14 4.74 -12.48
N GLY A 35 20.24 4.09 -11.74
CA GLY A 35 20.63 3.15 -10.68
C GLY A 35 21.32 3.80 -9.48
N LEU A 36 21.26 5.12 -9.32
CA LEU A 36 21.70 5.78 -8.07
C LEU A 36 20.82 5.34 -6.89
N LEU A 37 19.61 4.81 -7.18
CA LEU A 37 18.73 4.10 -6.24
C LEU A 37 18.78 2.57 -6.44
N ALA A 38 19.96 2.00 -6.71
CA ALA A 38 20.19 0.59 -7.05
C ALA A 38 19.56 -0.47 -6.11
N LYS A 39 19.07 -0.09 -4.92
CA LYS A 39 18.42 -1.00 -3.98
C LYS A 39 16.91 -1.20 -4.24
N GLY A 40 16.38 -0.64 -5.33
CA GLY A 40 14.95 -0.73 -5.67
C GLY A 40 14.03 0.13 -4.79
N MET A 41 14.60 1.05 -4.00
CA MET A 41 13.82 1.97 -3.16
C MET A 41 13.22 3.09 -4.01
N THR A 42 11.94 3.36 -3.78
CA THR A 42 11.16 4.41 -4.43
C THR A 42 11.07 5.66 -3.55
N GLU A 43 10.40 6.70 -4.05
CA GLU A 43 10.12 7.92 -3.27
C GLU A 43 9.11 7.72 -2.14
N LEU A 44 8.39 6.59 -2.13
CA LEU A 44 7.44 6.22 -1.08
C LEU A 44 8.13 5.57 0.12
N ASP A 45 9.39 5.16 -0.03
CA ASP A 45 10.13 4.42 0.98
C ASP A 45 10.98 5.36 1.85
N ASP A 46 10.94 5.16 3.17
CA ASP A 46 11.81 5.89 4.10
C ASP A 46 13.25 5.35 4.02
N ARG A 47 14.09 6.07 3.27
CA ARG A 47 15.51 5.74 3.10
C ARG A 47 16.29 5.79 4.41
N LYS A 48 15.93 6.70 5.32
CA LYS A 48 16.63 6.88 6.57
C LYS A 48 16.33 5.69 7.49
N ALA A 49 15.06 5.34 7.63
CA ALA A 49 14.64 4.17 8.40
C ALA A 49 15.28 2.89 7.86
N TYR A 50 15.30 2.69 6.54
CA TYR A 50 15.97 1.54 5.91
C TYR A 50 17.47 1.45 6.28
N GLY A 51 18.20 2.58 6.23
CA GLY A 51 19.61 2.61 6.57
C GLY A 51 19.88 2.29 8.05
N GLU A 52 19.03 2.78 8.94
CA GLU A 52 19.10 2.49 10.37
C GLU A 52 18.84 1.02 10.67
N ILE A 53 17.78 0.44 10.10
CA ILE A 53 17.44 -0.99 10.24
C ILE A 53 18.57 -1.87 9.72
N LEU A 54 19.06 -1.61 8.51
CA LEU A 54 20.15 -2.39 7.91
C LEU A 54 21.42 -2.35 8.76
N ARG A 55 21.73 -1.19 9.36
CA ARG A 55 22.87 -1.05 10.26
C ARG A 55 22.68 -1.89 11.53
N CYS A 56 21.51 -1.86 12.17
CA CYS A 56 21.24 -2.66 13.37
C CYS A 56 21.33 -4.17 13.06
N LEU A 57 20.74 -4.61 11.94
CA LEU A 57 20.80 -6.00 11.50
C LEU A 57 22.23 -6.47 11.22
N ASN A 58 23.04 -5.67 10.52
CA ASN A 58 24.45 -6.00 10.22
C ASN A 58 25.35 -5.99 11.48
N GLN A 59 24.94 -5.30 12.54
CA GLN A 59 25.64 -5.30 13.83
C GLN A 59 25.30 -6.54 14.68
N GLY A 60 24.46 -7.45 14.18
CA GLY A 60 24.08 -8.67 14.87
C GLY A 60 23.01 -8.46 15.94
N ASP A 61 22.29 -7.33 15.91
CA ASP A 61 21.15 -7.10 16.79
C ASP A 61 19.95 -7.97 16.36
N MET A 62 19.99 -9.22 16.80
CA MET A 62 18.93 -10.19 16.58
C MET A 62 17.68 -9.86 17.40
N GLU A 63 17.76 -8.97 18.41
CA GLU A 63 16.62 -8.62 19.23
C GLU A 63 15.60 -7.78 18.45
N GLU A 64 16.07 -6.79 17.70
CA GLU A 64 15.20 -5.95 16.86
C GLU A 64 14.55 -6.78 15.74
N LEU A 65 15.30 -7.70 15.11
CA LEU A 65 14.74 -8.65 14.13
C LEU A 65 13.67 -9.54 14.76
N ASN A 66 13.96 -10.13 15.92
CA ASN A 66 13.04 -11.01 16.60
C ASN A 66 11.78 -10.27 17.08
N LYS A 67 11.91 -9.02 17.52
CA LYS A 67 10.79 -8.16 17.89
C LYS A 67 9.89 -7.92 16.68
N PHE A 68 10.47 -7.50 15.55
CA PHE A 68 9.74 -7.32 14.30
C PHE A 68 9.01 -8.60 13.87
N LEU A 69 9.69 -9.75 13.90
CA LEU A 69 9.09 -11.04 13.54
C LEU A 69 7.93 -11.42 14.47
N ARG A 70 8.07 -11.24 15.78
CA ARG A 70 7.00 -11.51 16.75
C ARG A 70 5.76 -10.65 16.50
N GLU A 71 5.95 -9.36 16.30
CA GLU A 71 4.85 -8.43 15.99
C GLU A 71 4.15 -8.83 14.70
N ARG A 72 4.92 -9.21 13.68
CA ARG A 72 4.38 -9.67 12.40
C ARG A 72 3.61 -10.99 12.55
N MET A 73 4.17 -11.98 13.25
CA MET A 73 3.51 -13.25 13.53
C MET A 73 2.21 -13.07 14.30
N ALA A 74 2.19 -12.18 15.29
CA ALA A 74 0.97 -11.88 16.05
C ALA A 74 -0.14 -11.33 15.14
N LEU A 75 0.21 -10.41 14.24
CA LEU A 75 -0.73 -9.87 13.26
C LEU A 75 -1.25 -10.95 12.29
N LEU A 76 -0.37 -11.84 11.82
CA LEU A 76 -0.74 -12.97 10.96
C LEU A 76 -1.71 -13.92 11.66
N ILE A 77 -1.44 -14.29 12.92
CA ILE A 77 -2.33 -15.15 13.71
C ILE A 77 -3.73 -14.55 13.80
N VAL A 78 -3.84 -13.24 14.08
CA VAL A 78 -5.14 -12.55 14.14
C VAL A 78 -5.85 -12.55 12.79
N ARG A 79 -5.11 -12.34 11.69
CA ARG A 79 -5.66 -12.37 10.34
C ARG A 79 -6.14 -13.77 9.94
N LEU A 80 -5.36 -14.80 10.23
CA LEU A 80 -5.71 -16.19 9.95
C LEU A 80 -6.95 -16.64 10.73
N ARG A 81 -7.06 -16.26 12.01
CA ARG A 81 -8.26 -16.55 12.82
C ARG A 81 -9.52 -15.88 12.29
N ARG A 82 -9.39 -14.78 11.55
CA ARG A 82 -10.52 -14.08 10.92
C ARG A 82 -11.05 -14.79 9.67
N ALA A 83 -10.18 -15.50 8.94
CA ALA A 83 -10.54 -16.18 7.70
C ALA A 83 -11.77 -17.11 7.83
N PRO A 84 -11.84 -18.06 8.80
CA PRO A 84 -13.00 -18.93 8.92
C PRO A 84 -14.29 -18.19 9.31
N LEU A 85 -14.19 -17.06 10.03
CA LEU A 85 -15.35 -16.25 10.37
C LEU A 85 -15.94 -15.56 9.14
N LEU A 86 -15.07 -15.00 8.29
CA LEU A 86 -15.49 -14.37 7.05
C LEU A 86 -16.04 -15.39 6.05
N GLU A 87 -15.44 -16.58 5.99
CA GLU A 87 -15.96 -17.69 5.19
C GLU A 87 -17.38 -18.08 5.64
N ALA A 88 -17.58 -18.27 6.95
CA ALA A 88 -18.90 -18.57 7.50
C ALA A 88 -19.93 -17.46 7.19
N GLU A 89 -19.55 -16.19 7.31
CA GLU A 89 -20.41 -15.05 6.94
C GLU A 89 -20.77 -15.06 5.45
N CYS A 90 -19.80 -15.32 4.57
CA CYS A 90 -20.02 -15.42 3.13
C CYS A 90 -20.97 -16.58 2.78
N ILE A 91 -20.75 -17.76 3.36
CA ILE A 91 -21.63 -18.92 3.16
C ILE A 91 -23.05 -18.60 3.67
N THR A 92 -23.15 -18.05 4.88
CA THR A 92 -24.45 -17.70 5.49
C THR A 92 -25.20 -16.68 4.65
N GLY A 93 -24.53 -15.65 4.15
CA GLY A 93 -25.15 -14.64 3.28
C GLY A 93 -25.56 -15.18 1.91
N ALA A 94 -24.82 -16.15 1.37
CA ALA A 94 -25.22 -16.84 0.14
C ALA A 94 -26.44 -17.75 0.35
N LEU A 95 -26.54 -18.41 1.51
CA LEU A 95 -27.68 -19.27 1.86
C LEU A 95 -28.93 -18.47 2.24
N HIS A 96 -28.78 -17.26 2.77
CA HIS A 96 -29.88 -16.41 3.24
C HIS A 96 -29.87 -15.03 2.55
N PRO A 97 -30.13 -14.98 1.23
CA PRO A 97 -30.14 -13.72 0.49
C PRO A 97 -31.33 -12.82 0.88
N PRO A 98 -31.20 -11.49 0.76
CA PRO A 98 -32.30 -10.56 0.99
C PRO A 98 -33.44 -10.81 -0.01
N LYS A 99 -34.67 -10.84 0.48
CA LYS A 99 -35.88 -10.99 -0.34
C LYS A 99 -36.52 -9.63 -0.60
N TYR A 100 -36.92 -9.41 -1.85
CA TYR A 100 -37.55 -8.17 -2.30
C TYR A 100 -38.95 -8.49 -2.80
N ASP A 101 -39.88 -7.54 -2.62
CA ASP A 101 -41.22 -7.68 -3.18
C ASP A 101 -41.17 -7.32 -4.67
N GLU A 102 -41.21 -8.35 -5.52
CA GLU A 102 -41.21 -8.17 -6.97
C GLU A 102 -42.58 -7.71 -7.50
N THR A 103 -43.65 -7.79 -6.70
CA THR A 103 -45.01 -7.46 -7.16
C THR A 103 -45.28 -5.94 -7.25
N GLN A 104 -44.47 -5.12 -6.58
CA GLN A 104 -44.59 -3.64 -6.63
C GLN A 104 -43.67 -2.97 -7.66
N ASN A 105 -42.92 -3.74 -8.45
CA ASN A 105 -42.07 -3.20 -9.51
C ASN A 105 -42.91 -2.78 -10.74
N LEU A 106 -43.61 -1.66 -10.63
CA LEU A 106 -44.40 -1.04 -11.70
C LEU A 106 -43.58 -0.56 -12.91
N LEU A 107 -42.24 -0.55 -12.81
CA LEU A 107 -41.32 -0.12 -13.87
C LEU A 107 -40.16 -1.10 -14.00
N SER A 108 -40.42 -2.23 -14.66
CA SER A 108 -39.49 -3.34 -14.95
C SER A 108 -38.33 -2.99 -15.91
N MET A 109 -37.96 -1.71 -16.03
CA MET A 109 -36.89 -1.23 -16.92
C MET A 109 -35.73 -0.52 -16.22
N THR A 110 -35.78 -0.38 -14.89
CA THR A 110 -34.67 0.17 -14.12
C THR A 110 -34.26 -0.83 -13.04
N SER A 111 -32.96 -1.05 -12.87
CA SER A 111 -32.32 -2.00 -11.94
C SER A 111 -32.60 -1.76 -10.44
N PHE A 112 -33.69 -1.06 -10.10
CA PHE A 112 -34.15 -0.88 -8.74
C PHE A 112 -34.91 -2.14 -8.32
N ARG A 113 -34.32 -2.87 -7.38
CA ARG A 113 -35.02 -3.94 -6.66
C ARG A 113 -36.24 -3.32 -5.97
N GLY A 114 -37.35 -4.07 -5.88
CA GLY A 114 -38.56 -3.63 -5.19
C GLY A 114 -38.32 -3.38 -3.70
N PRO A 115 -39.34 -2.96 -2.94
CA PRO A 115 -39.17 -2.72 -1.51
C PRO A 115 -38.65 -3.99 -0.80
N LEU A 116 -37.66 -3.81 0.09
CA LEU A 116 -37.02 -4.90 0.82
C LEU A 116 -38.02 -5.49 1.82
N VAL A 117 -38.32 -6.78 1.69
CA VAL A 117 -39.27 -7.50 2.56
C VAL A 117 -38.52 -8.15 3.73
N GLU A 118 -37.43 -8.84 3.43
CA GLU A 118 -36.57 -9.46 4.44
C GLU A 118 -35.11 -9.12 4.15
N PRO A 119 -34.37 -8.56 5.13
CA PRO A 119 -32.99 -8.12 4.93
C PRO A 119 -31.98 -9.27 4.74
N GLY A 120 -32.36 -10.53 5.03
CA GLY A 120 -31.45 -11.68 4.97
C GLY A 120 -30.31 -11.59 6.00
N GLN A 121 -29.21 -12.30 5.74
CA GLN A 121 -28.00 -12.26 6.58
C GLN A 121 -26.74 -12.01 5.74
N PRO A 122 -26.62 -10.83 5.11
CA PRO A 122 -25.50 -10.54 4.21
C PRO A 122 -24.16 -10.52 4.96
N ALA A 123 -23.10 -10.98 4.29
CA ALA A 123 -21.73 -10.87 4.80
C ALA A 123 -21.35 -9.41 5.05
N ARG A 124 -20.50 -9.17 6.07
CA ARG A 124 -20.08 -7.80 6.44
C ARG A 124 -19.22 -7.14 5.38
N ILE A 125 -18.45 -7.93 4.64
CA ILE A 125 -17.58 -7.46 3.56
C ILE A 125 -18.27 -7.75 2.23
N ARG A 126 -18.39 -6.73 1.38
CA ARG A 126 -18.92 -6.88 0.03
C ARG A 126 -17.82 -7.36 -0.91
N GLU A 127 -18.20 -8.08 -1.97
CA GLU A 127 -17.28 -8.64 -2.96
C GLU A 127 -16.32 -7.59 -3.58
N GLY A 128 -16.81 -6.37 -3.83
CA GLY A 128 -16.00 -5.27 -4.37
C GLY A 128 -14.87 -4.82 -3.42
N ASP A 129 -15.13 -4.79 -2.12
CA ASP A 129 -14.15 -4.40 -1.10
C ASP A 129 -13.08 -5.48 -0.91
N PHE A 130 -13.47 -6.75 -1.09
CA PHE A 130 -12.57 -7.90 -0.99
C PHE A 130 -11.45 -7.86 -2.04
N ASN A 131 -11.76 -7.42 -3.26
CA ASN A 131 -10.77 -7.30 -4.34
C ASN A 131 -9.68 -6.25 -4.05
N CYS A 132 -10.03 -5.15 -3.37
CA CYS A 132 -9.05 -4.15 -2.94
C CYS A 132 -8.12 -4.73 -1.86
N LEU A 133 -8.70 -5.43 -0.88
CA LEU A 133 -7.95 -6.08 0.20
C LEU A 133 -7.00 -7.16 -0.32
N LEU A 134 -7.44 -8.02 -1.24
CA LEU A 134 -6.61 -9.05 -1.86
C LEU A 134 -5.39 -8.47 -2.56
N LYS A 135 -5.54 -7.34 -3.26
CA LYS A 135 -4.41 -6.66 -3.93
C LYS A 135 -3.37 -6.20 -2.90
N LEU A 136 -3.80 -5.56 -1.81
CA LEU A 136 -2.91 -5.09 -0.76
C LEU A 136 -2.21 -6.25 -0.02
N GLN A 137 -2.95 -7.33 0.27
CA GLN A 137 -2.42 -8.50 0.97
C GLN A 137 -1.43 -9.32 0.13
N ARG A 138 -1.57 -9.33 -1.21
CA ARG A 138 -0.59 -9.97 -2.11
C ARG A 138 0.78 -9.33 -2.02
N TYR A 139 0.85 -8.01 -1.84
CA TYR A 139 2.13 -7.31 -1.62
C TYR A 139 2.72 -7.61 -0.24
N GLU A 140 1.89 -7.91 0.75
CA GLU A 140 2.34 -8.30 2.10
C GLU A 140 2.87 -9.74 2.19
N THR A 141 2.28 -10.69 1.45
CA THR A 141 2.56 -12.14 1.58
C THR A 141 3.65 -12.66 0.63
N GLY A 142 4.15 -11.83 -0.29
CA GLY A 142 5.26 -12.21 -1.18
C GLY A 142 6.61 -12.40 -0.47
N LEU A 143 6.77 -11.86 0.74
CA LEU A 143 7.98 -11.97 1.56
C LEU A 143 7.98 -13.17 2.52
N GLU A 144 6.83 -13.80 2.76
CA GLU A 144 6.63 -14.80 3.82
C GLU A 144 6.70 -16.26 3.31
N ASN A 145 6.68 -16.46 1.99
CA ASN A 145 6.71 -17.78 1.34
C ASN A 145 8.08 -18.12 0.70
N MET A 146 9.15 -17.46 1.12
CA MET A 146 10.52 -17.74 0.67
C MET A 146 11.26 -18.63 1.66
#